data_AF-A0A8T6QUI4-F1
#
_entry.id   AF-A0A8T6QUI4-F1
#
_cell.length_a   1.000
_cell.length_b   1.000
_cell.length_c   1.000
_cell.angle_alpha   90.00
_cell.angle_beta   90.00
_cell.angle_gamma   90.00
#
_symmetry.space_group_name_H-M   'P 1'
#
loop_
_entity.id
_entity.type
_entity.pdbx_description
1 polymer ?
#
loop_
_entity_poly.entity_id
_entity_poly.type
_entity_poly.pdbx_seq_one_letter_code
_entity_poly.pdbx_strand_id
1 'polypeptide(L)'
;MTKSPDSQKNIASSLDDELPIGPGTSFTFLYYFVTAGVITWLFVARLFGIGLTTPLPAELGLLGGGLAGLLGIFFNRSTTLEIPFTSKKQFRQQLKEVMTGMGYALDTTEGSVDRYQKPNASRFFSGDIFVQQRGESAIFVSRVSNIRTLKRRFEKS
;
A
#
# COMPACT_ATOMS: atom_id res chain seq x y z
N MET A 1 -3.63 45.37 30.32
CA MET A 1 -4.43 44.45 29.48
C MET A 1 -3.52 43.32 29.02
N THR A 2 -3.48 42.26 29.81
CA THR A 2 -2.74 41.02 29.56
C THR A 2 -3.46 40.25 28.44
N LYS A 3 -2.77 40.00 27.31
CA LYS A 3 -3.29 39.11 26.28
C LYS A 3 -3.33 37.68 26.83
N SER A 4 -4.49 37.04 26.68
CA SER A 4 -4.81 35.69 27.17
C SER A 4 -3.86 34.62 26.61
N PRO A 5 -3.45 33.61 27.41
CA PRO A 5 -2.59 32.49 26.99
C PRO A 5 -3.27 31.46 26.07
N ASP A 6 -4.53 31.66 25.66
CA ASP A 6 -5.30 30.67 24.88
C ASP A 6 -4.88 30.52 23.40
N SER A 7 -3.98 31.36 22.89
CA SER A 7 -3.52 31.27 21.49
C SER A 7 -2.43 30.22 21.25
N GLN A 8 -1.96 29.50 22.28
CA GLN A 8 -0.94 28.44 22.14
C GLN A 8 -1.51 27.03 22.19
N LYS A 9 -2.81 26.86 22.50
CA LYS A 9 -3.43 25.53 22.64
C LYS A 9 -3.99 24.94 21.33
N ASN A 10 -4.09 25.76 20.28
CA ASN A 10 -4.68 25.37 18.98
C ASN A 10 -3.65 25.01 17.89
N ILE A 11 -2.37 24.87 18.24
CA ILE A 11 -1.36 24.30 17.32
C ILE A 11 -1.13 22.80 17.62
N ALA A 12 -1.65 22.28 18.74
CA ALA A 12 -1.49 20.88 19.14
C ALA A 12 -2.34 19.87 18.33
N SER A 13 -3.08 20.31 17.29
CA SER A 13 -3.68 19.42 16.28
C SER A 13 -2.94 19.49 14.93
N SER A 14 -1.67 19.89 14.94
CA SER A 14 -0.79 19.75 13.80
C SER A 14 -0.39 18.28 13.65
N LEU A 15 -0.92 17.65 12.61
CA LEU A 15 -0.37 16.45 11.97
C LEU A 15 -0.52 15.16 12.80
N ASP A 16 -1.76 14.71 12.98
CA ASP A 16 -2.02 13.28 12.84
C ASP A 16 -1.66 12.93 11.39
N ASP A 17 -0.40 12.59 11.13
CA ASP A 17 0.01 12.06 9.83
C ASP A 17 -0.83 10.79 9.59
N GLU A 18 -1.93 10.94 8.85
CA GLU A 18 -2.82 9.83 8.54
C GLU A 18 -2.03 8.83 7.71
N LEU A 19 -1.97 7.58 8.21
CA LEU A 19 -1.34 6.51 7.48
C LEU A 19 -2.00 6.38 6.09
N PRO A 20 -1.21 6.28 5.01
CA PRO A 20 -1.76 6.31 3.67
C PRO A 20 -2.64 5.07 3.45
N ILE A 21 -3.93 5.31 3.26
CA ILE A 21 -4.89 4.27 2.88
C ILE A 21 -4.78 4.09 1.36
N GLY A 22 -4.55 2.85 0.93
CA GLY A 22 -4.46 2.52 -0.49
C GLY A 22 -5.75 2.86 -1.25
N PRO A 23 -5.70 2.90 -2.60
CA PRO A 23 -6.88 3.19 -3.40
C PRO A 23 -8.00 2.19 -3.09
N GLY A 24 -9.23 2.70 -2.97
CA GLY A 24 -10.41 1.88 -2.71
C GLY A 24 -10.59 0.75 -3.73
N THR A 25 -11.35 -0.28 -3.35
CA THR A 25 -11.59 -1.47 -4.18
C THR A 25 -12.16 -1.12 -5.55
N SER A 26 -13.12 -0.20 -5.62
CA SER A 26 -13.75 0.24 -6.87
C SER A 26 -12.77 0.94 -7.81
N PHE A 27 -11.95 1.86 -7.29
CA PHE A 27 -10.94 2.57 -8.09
C PHE A 27 -9.87 1.61 -8.59
N THR A 28 -9.40 0.69 -7.74
CA THR A 28 -8.45 -0.35 -8.12
C THR A 28 -9.03 -1.23 -9.23
N PHE A 29 -10.26 -1.74 -9.05
CA PHE A 29 -10.92 -2.56 -10.06
C PHE A 29 -11.02 -1.82 -11.40
N LEU A 30 -11.55 -0.60 -11.39
CA LEU A 30 -11.78 0.18 -12.60
C LEU A 30 -10.48 0.46 -13.34
N TYR A 31 -9.42 0.83 -12.61
CA TYR A 31 -8.09 1.06 -13.18
C TYR A 31 -7.59 -0.17 -13.95
N TYR A 32 -7.54 -1.33 -13.29
CA TYR A 32 -7.03 -2.55 -13.93
C TYR A 32 -7.98 -3.08 -15.01
N PHE A 33 -9.30 -2.96 -14.81
CA PHE A 33 -10.32 -3.36 -15.78
C PHE A 33 -10.18 -2.59 -17.09
N VAL A 34 -10.16 -1.26 -17.03
CA VAL A 34 -10.08 -0.41 -18.22
C VAL A 34 -8.72 -0.57 -18.90
N THR A 35 -7.62 -0.50 -18.16
CA THR A 35 -6.28 -0.58 -18.75
C THR A 35 -6.05 -1.93 -19.42
N ALA A 36 -6.29 -3.05 -18.72
CA ALA A 36 -6.09 -4.36 -19.31
C ALA A 36 -7.11 -4.66 -20.43
N GLY A 37 -8.35 -4.18 -20.29
CA GLY A 37 -9.38 -4.36 -21.30
C GLY A 37 -9.05 -3.64 -22.60
N VAL A 38 -8.61 -2.38 -22.54
CA VAL A 38 -8.16 -1.63 -23.73
C VAL A 38 -6.91 -2.26 -24.35
N ILE A 39 -5.94 -2.67 -23.54
CA ILE A 39 -4.73 -3.36 -24.05
C ILE A 39 -5.13 -4.65 -24.77
N THR A 40 -5.98 -5.47 -24.15
CA THR A 40 -6.45 -6.74 -24.74
C THR A 40 -7.23 -6.48 -26.02
N TRP A 41 -8.12 -5.49 -26.02
CA TRP A 41 -8.91 -5.10 -27.20
C TRP A 41 -8.01 -4.74 -28.40
N LEU A 42 -7.05 -3.85 -28.19
CA LEU A 42 -6.11 -3.42 -29.23
C LEU A 42 -5.19 -4.56 -29.66
N PHE A 43 -4.71 -5.35 -28.71
CA PHE A 43 -3.81 -6.48 -28.97
C PHE A 43 -4.49 -7.55 -29.83
N VAL A 44 -5.73 -7.94 -29.50
CA VAL A 44 -6.50 -8.92 -30.27
C VAL A 44 -6.78 -8.40 -31.68
N ALA A 45 -7.26 -7.17 -31.83
CA ALA A 45 -7.50 -6.59 -33.15
C ALA A 45 -6.23 -6.61 -34.01
N ARG A 46 -5.09 -6.24 -33.42
CA ARG A 46 -3.80 -6.22 -34.12
C ARG A 46 -3.27 -7.62 -34.42
N LEU A 47 -3.45 -8.58 -33.52
CA LEU A 47 -2.95 -9.95 -33.63
C LEU A 47 -3.67 -10.72 -34.75
N PHE A 48 -4.98 -10.56 -34.84
CA PHE A 48 -5.81 -11.25 -35.84
C PHE A 48 -6.02 -10.45 -37.13
N GLY A 49 -5.54 -9.20 -37.20
CA GLY A 49 -5.73 -8.32 -38.36
C GLY A 49 -7.20 -7.95 -38.60
N ILE A 50 -8.02 -8.00 -37.55
CA ILE A 50 -9.46 -7.71 -37.61
C ILE A 50 -9.74 -6.27 -37.17
N GLY A 51 -10.82 -5.70 -37.72
CA GLY A 51 -11.23 -4.35 -37.37
C GLY A 51 -11.64 -4.22 -35.90
N LEU A 52 -11.40 -3.06 -35.30
CA LEU A 52 -11.81 -2.74 -33.92
C LEU A 52 -13.33 -2.75 -33.74
N THR A 53 -14.08 -2.66 -34.83
CA THR A 53 -15.55 -2.72 -34.88
C THR A 53 -16.09 -4.14 -34.85
N THR A 54 -15.23 -5.16 -34.95
CA THR A 54 -15.68 -6.55 -34.81
C THR A 54 -15.95 -6.87 -33.33
N PRO A 55 -16.93 -7.75 -33.01
CA PRO A 55 -17.29 -8.06 -31.62
C PRO A 55 -16.18 -8.74 -30.82
N LEU A 56 -15.39 -9.61 -31.47
CA LEU A 56 -14.42 -10.48 -30.82
C LEU A 56 -13.35 -9.71 -29.99
N PRO A 57 -12.67 -8.68 -30.53
CA PRO A 57 -11.77 -7.84 -29.75
C PRO A 57 -12.43 -7.21 -28.51
N ALA A 58 -13.68 -6.75 -28.62
CA ALA A 58 -14.38 -6.12 -27.51
C ALA A 58 -14.76 -7.14 -26.42
N GLU A 59 -15.25 -8.32 -26.80
CA GLU A 59 -15.58 -9.41 -25.87
C GLU A 59 -14.35 -9.88 -25.10
N LEU A 60 -13.22 -10.10 -25.79
CA LEU A 60 -11.97 -10.47 -25.14
C LEU A 60 -11.39 -9.33 -24.30
N GLY A 61 -11.60 -8.07 -24.71
CA GLY A 61 -11.28 -6.90 -23.91
C GLY A 61 -12.05 -6.89 -22.58
N LEU A 62 -13.36 -7.14 -22.60
CA LEU A 62 -14.19 -7.23 -21.39
C LEU A 62 -13.75 -8.38 -20.48
N LEU A 63 -13.45 -9.56 -21.04
CA LEU A 63 -12.97 -10.70 -20.26
C LEU A 63 -11.59 -10.44 -19.64
N GLY A 64 -10.64 -9.96 -20.45
CA GLY A 64 -9.29 -9.61 -20.00
C GLY A 64 -9.30 -8.52 -18.93
N GLY A 65 -10.10 -7.47 -19.15
CA GLY A 65 -10.35 -6.42 -18.17
C GLY A 65 -10.96 -6.98 -16.89
N GLY A 66 -12.01 -7.81 -16.97
CA GLY A 66 -12.66 -8.42 -15.82
C GLY A 66 -11.69 -9.20 -14.94
N LEU A 67 -10.91 -10.09 -15.56
CA LEU A 67 -9.90 -10.88 -14.86
C LEU A 67 -8.82 -10.00 -14.23
N ALA A 68 -8.30 -9.02 -14.97
CA ALA A 68 -7.28 -8.10 -14.46
C ALA A 68 -7.81 -7.23 -13.31
N GLY A 69 -9.05 -6.76 -13.41
CA GLY A 69 -9.73 -5.99 -12.36
C GLY A 69 -9.81 -6.77 -11.05
N LEU A 70 -10.25 -8.02 -11.12
CA LEU A 70 -10.35 -8.91 -9.95
C LEU A 70 -8.97 -9.20 -9.33
N LEU A 71 -7.97 -9.52 -10.16
CA LEU A 71 -6.60 -9.73 -9.70
C LEU A 71 -6.02 -8.46 -9.08
N GLY A 72 -6.30 -7.30 -9.68
CA GLY A 72 -5.92 -5.98 -9.18
C GLY A 72 -6.43 -5.73 -7.76
N ILE A 73 -7.73 -5.96 -7.51
CA ILE A 73 -8.29 -5.87 -6.15
C ILE A 73 -7.55 -6.83 -5.21
N PHE A 74 -7.38 -8.09 -5.62
CA PHE A 74 -6.81 -9.12 -4.77
C PHE A 74 -5.37 -8.79 -4.35
N PHE A 75 -4.52 -8.34 -5.28
CA PHE A 75 -3.12 -8.04 -5.02
C PHE A 75 -2.88 -6.64 -4.44
N ASN A 76 -3.75 -5.67 -4.71
CA ASN A 76 -3.56 -4.28 -4.26
C ASN A 76 -4.32 -3.93 -2.97
N ARG A 77 -4.91 -4.93 -2.29
CA ARG A 77 -5.61 -4.72 -1.02
C ARG A 77 -4.61 -4.38 0.09
N SER A 78 -4.72 -3.17 0.64
CA SER A 78 -4.03 -2.75 1.86
C SER A 78 -4.79 -3.16 3.12
N THR A 79 -4.05 -3.34 4.22
CA THR A 79 -4.60 -3.63 5.54
C THR A 79 -3.67 -3.08 6.63
N THR A 80 -4.18 -3.02 7.85
CA THR A 80 -3.51 -2.44 9.00
C THR A 80 -3.20 -3.53 10.02
N LEU A 81 -2.05 -3.43 10.67
CA LEU A 81 -1.69 -4.27 11.81
C LEU A 81 -1.18 -3.38 12.94
N GLU A 82 -1.71 -3.59 14.14
CA GLU A 82 -1.20 -2.94 15.34
C GLU A 82 -0.40 -3.95 16.16
N ILE A 83 0.82 -3.57 16.57
CA ILE A 83 1.70 -4.37 17.40
C ILE A 83 2.00 -3.58 18.67
N PRO A 84 1.56 -4.04 19.85
CA PRO A 84 1.94 -3.43 21.12
C PRO A 84 3.40 -3.73 21.45
N PHE A 85 4.08 -2.80 22.12
CA PHE A 85 5.44 -2.96 22.62
C PHE A 85 5.65 -2.22 23.95
N THR A 86 6.42 -2.82 24.85
CA THR A 86 6.74 -2.20 26.16
C THR A 86 7.95 -1.27 26.09
N SER A 87 8.93 -1.59 25.24
CA SER A 87 10.17 -0.82 25.10
C SER A 87 10.37 -0.35 23.68
N LYS A 88 10.25 0.97 23.47
CA LYS A 88 10.46 1.60 22.16
C LYS A 88 11.83 1.28 21.56
N LYS A 89 12.87 1.19 22.39
CA LYS A 89 14.24 0.89 21.94
C LYS A 89 14.34 -0.56 21.43
N GLN A 90 13.82 -1.52 22.18
CA GLN A 90 13.81 -2.93 21.76
C GLN A 90 12.96 -3.13 20.51
N PHE A 91 11.78 -2.50 20.47
CA PHE A 91 10.91 -2.54 19.30
C PHE A 91 11.60 -1.98 18.05
N ARG A 92 12.29 -0.85 18.15
CA ARG A 92 13.03 -0.26 17.01
C ARG A 92 14.13 -1.20 16.48
N GLN A 93 14.81 -1.91 17.38
CA GLN A 93 15.81 -2.90 16.98
C GLN A 93 15.17 -4.11 16.28
N GLN A 94 14.13 -4.69 16.89
CA GLN A 94 13.39 -5.81 16.31
C GLN A 94 12.76 -5.44 14.96
N LEU A 95 12.17 -4.25 14.85
CA LEU A 95 11.64 -3.70 13.61
C LEU A 95 12.71 -3.64 12.53
N LYS A 96 13.90 -3.13 12.84
CA LYS A 96 15.01 -3.06 11.89
C LYS A 96 15.42 -4.45 11.42
N GLU A 97 15.53 -5.42 12.32
CA GLU A 97 15.88 -6.80 12.00
C GLU A 97 14.81 -7.47 11.11
N VAL A 98 13.52 -7.32 11.46
CA VAL A 98 12.40 -7.86 10.68
C VAL A 98 12.34 -7.24 9.28
N MET A 99 12.45 -5.91 9.17
CA MET A 99 12.40 -5.21 7.88
C MET A 99 13.58 -5.60 6.98
N THR A 100 14.80 -5.59 7.54
CA THR A 100 16.00 -6.00 6.80
C THR A 100 15.90 -7.46 6.36
N GLY A 101 15.42 -8.35 7.23
CA GLY A 101 15.18 -9.76 6.92
C GLY A 101 14.06 -10.01 5.89
N MET A 102 13.22 -9.01 5.62
CA MET A 102 12.24 -9.02 4.53
C MET A 102 12.76 -8.33 3.25
N GLY A 103 13.97 -7.77 3.29
CA GLY A 103 14.60 -7.02 2.20
C GLY A 103 14.11 -5.58 2.07
N TYR A 104 13.50 -5.03 3.13
CA TYR A 104 13.07 -3.64 3.21
C TYR A 104 14.13 -2.77 3.88
N ALA A 105 14.31 -1.56 3.35
CA ALA A 105 15.12 -0.50 3.93
C ALA A 105 14.23 0.71 4.26
N LEU A 106 14.64 1.51 5.24
CA LEU A 106 14.01 2.80 5.51
C LEU A 106 14.30 3.74 4.34
N ASP A 107 13.24 4.27 3.72
CA ASP A 107 13.33 5.20 2.59
C ASP A 107 13.23 6.65 3.06
N THR A 108 12.15 6.96 3.78
CA THR A 108 11.89 8.29 4.33
C THR A 108 11.16 8.21 5.66
N THR A 109 11.31 9.26 6.46
CA THR A 109 10.53 9.50 7.66
C THR A 109 9.81 10.84 7.46
N GLU A 110 8.48 10.78 7.34
CA GLU A 110 7.62 11.95 7.18
C GLU A 110 6.83 12.14 8.48
N GLY A 111 7.22 13.16 9.26
CA GLY A 111 6.64 13.42 10.58
C GLY A 111 6.78 12.22 11.53
N SER A 112 5.67 11.59 11.87
CA SER A 112 5.60 10.41 12.75
C SER A 112 5.57 9.06 12.02
N VAL A 113 5.63 9.08 10.68
CA VAL A 113 5.48 7.90 9.82
C VAL A 113 6.80 7.55 9.14
N ASP A 114 7.26 6.33 9.39
CA ASP A 114 8.41 5.74 8.71
C ASP A 114 7.93 4.93 7.50
N ARG A 115 8.50 5.21 6.32
CA ARG A 115 8.23 4.48 5.07
C ARG A 115 9.38 3.54 4.74
N TYR A 116 9.05 2.26 4.61
CA TYR A 116 9.99 1.21 4.24
C TYR A 116 9.72 0.71 2.84
N GLN A 117 10.78 0.54 2.04
CA GLN A 117 10.70 0.06 0.66
C GLN A 117 11.78 -0.97 0.36
N LYS A 118 11.54 -1.83 -0.64
CA LYS A 118 12.58 -2.69 -1.19
C LYS A 118 13.40 -1.95 -2.25
N PRO A 119 14.72 -2.21 -2.34
CA PRO A 119 15.53 -1.68 -3.42
C PRO A 119 15.15 -2.32 -4.78
N ASN A 120 15.38 -1.58 -5.86
CA ASN A 120 15.28 -2.03 -7.26
C ASN A 120 13.86 -2.37 -7.75
N ALA A 121 13.77 -3.05 -8.90
CA ALA A 121 12.52 -3.41 -9.58
C ALA A 121 11.53 -4.25 -8.73
N SER A 122 12.01 -4.84 -7.62
CA SER A 122 11.15 -5.53 -6.65
C SER A 122 10.12 -4.60 -5.98
N ARG A 123 10.36 -3.27 -5.98
CA ARG A 123 9.46 -2.24 -5.44
C ARG A 123 8.06 -2.29 -6.05
N PHE A 124 7.96 -2.47 -7.37
CA PHE A 124 6.67 -2.44 -8.09
C PHE A 124 5.71 -3.54 -7.61
N PHE A 125 6.25 -4.72 -7.26
CA PHE A 125 5.45 -5.88 -6.86
C PHE A 125 5.33 -6.03 -5.34
N SER A 126 6.26 -5.48 -4.57
CA SER A 126 6.28 -5.65 -3.11
C SER A 126 5.40 -4.63 -2.39
N GLY A 127 5.29 -3.40 -2.91
CA GLY A 127 4.61 -2.31 -2.23
C GLY A 127 5.33 -1.88 -0.95
N ASP A 128 4.98 -0.69 -0.48
CA ASP A 128 5.64 -0.05 0.66
C ASP A 128 5.03 -0.49 1.99
N ILE A 129 5.80 -0.38 3.07
CA ILE A 129 5.31 -0.59 4.43
C ILE A 129 5.44 0.73 5.19
N PHE A 130 4.32 1.25 5.67
CA PHE A 130 4.28 2.46 6.50
C PHE A 130 4.15 2.05 7.96
N VAL A 131 4.92 2.69 8.84
CA VAL A 131 4.93 2.40 10.27
C VAL A 131 4.77 3.71 11.03
N GLN A 132 3.74 3.80 11.87
CA GLN A 132 3.53 4.91 12.79
C GLN A 132 3.58 4.40 14.23
N GLN A 133 4.36 5.05 15.09
CA GLN A 133 4.43 4.70 16.51
C GLN A 133 3.49 5.58 17.31
N ARG A 134 2.54 4.99 18.03
CA ARG A 134 1.57 5.67 18.88
C ARG A 134 1.68 5.14 20.31
N GLY A 135 2.31 5.91 21.20
CA GLY A 135 2.49 5.52 22.60
C GLY A 135 3.24 4.19 22.72
N GLU A 136 2.53 3.16 23.19
CA GLU A 136 3.02 1.80 23.42
C GLU A 136 2.62 0.82 22.29
N SER A 137 2.18 1.32 21.13
CA SER A 137 1.92 0.48 19.97
C SER A 137 2.49 1.06 18.68
N ALA A 138 2.70 0.19 17.70
CA ALA A 138 3.05 0.56 16.34
C ALA A 138 1.98 0.08 15.38
N ILE A 139 1.51 1.00 14.55
CA ILE A 139 0.53 0.74 13.50
C ILE A 139 1.29 0.61 12.18
N PHE A 140 1.07 -0.51 11.50
CA PHE A 140 1.63 -0.84 10.21
C PHE A 140 0.54 -0.79 9.15
N VAL A 141 0.80 -0.13 8.02
CA VAL A 141 -0.08 -0.17 6.84
C VAL A 141 0.71 -0.64 5.63
N SER A 142 0.22 -1.69 5.00
CA SER A 142 0.78 -2.25 3.76
C SER A 142 -0.21 -3.21 3.09
N ARG A 143 0.22 -3.86 1.99
CA ARG A 143 -0.51 -4.94 1.34
C ARG A 143 -0.73 -6.11 2.30
N VAL A 144 -1.86 -6.81 2.16
CA VAL A 144 -2.23 -7.96 3.01
C VAL A 144 -1.14 -9.03 3.08
N SER A 145 -0.45 -9.32 1.97
CA SER A 145 0.67 -10.27 1.94
C SER A 145 1.83 -9.86 2.84
N ASN A 146 2.20 -8.57 2.82
CA ASN A 146 3.27 -8.02 3.65
C ASN A 146 2.87 -8.06 5.12
N ILE A 147 1.65 -7.62 5.45
CA ILE A 147 1.16 -7.61 6.83
C ILE A 147 1.09 -9.02 7.43
N ARG A 148 0.64 -10.02 6.64
CA ARG A 148 0.65 -11.43 7.08
C ARG A 148 2.07 -11.93 7.35
N THR A 149 3.02 -11.55 6.51
CA THR A 149 4.43 -11.94 6.69
C THR A 149 5.03 -11.25 7.91
N LEU A 150 4.73 -9.97 8.10
CA LEU A 150 5.16 -9.15 9.21
C LEU A 150 4.67 -9.74 10.54
N LYS A 151 3.36 -10.00 10.65
CA LYS A 151 2.74 -10.62 11.83
C LYS A 151 3.45 -11.92 12.22
N ARG A 152 3.68 -12.82 11.25
CA ARG A 152 4.39 -14.10 11.49
C ARG A 152 5.82 -13.93 11.96
N ARG A 153 6.52 -12.85 11.59
CA ARG A 153 7.90 -12.59 12.02
C ARG A 153 7.94 -12.03 13.43
N PHE A 154 7.05 -11.10 13.77
CA PHE A 154 6.92 -10.58 15.13
C PHE A 154 6.42 -11.63 16.13
N GLU A 155 5.56 -12.57 15.72
CA GLU A 155 5.16 -13.71 16.59
C GLU A 155 6.28 -14.71 16.87
N LYS A 156 7.34 -14.72 16.05
CA LYS A 156 8.47 -15.66 16.15
C LYS A 156 9.74 -15.07 16.76
N SER A 157 9.74 -13.76 17.01
CA SER A 157 10.92 -12.99 17.46
C SER A 157 10.74 -12.59 18.91
#